data_AF-A0A8S1EU27-F1
#
_entry.id   AF-A0A8S1EU27-F1
#
_cell.length_a   1.000
_cell.length_b   1.000
_cell.length_c   1.000
_cell.angle_alpha   90.00
_cell.angle_beta   90.00
_cell.angle_gamma   90.00
#
_symmetry.space_group_name_H-M   'P 1'
#
loop_
_entity.id
_entity.type
_entity.pdbx_description
1 polymer ?
#
loop_
_entity_poly.entity_id
_entity_poly.type
_entity_poly.pdbx_seq_one_letter_code
_entity_poly.pdbx_strand_id
1 'polypeptide(L)'
;MKCICALFVLAVFIGASNADLFTSIADMQSLLETEKNIPKVLFKYIAQEEQRLAELKKLSEEYAKTNEKSIETGLKDITNPINAFLLIKKKIFDWKNIEAKMNANKAGGLVQSLADDNYGVRYPTSEDLAGSAMGLLRLQDTYRLDAKDLADGKIYQEQGNYTFSARDCFEIAKAAYNEHDFYHTVMWMQEAQRRLGQEDEPTADLDDILEYLAFALYKQGNLKHALKLTEELFKRNPNHPRAKGNVKWYEDLLEQEGVRRSDMRKNLPPIVNRRPDSVLGNEERTMYEALCRNEVPVSVKDVSKLYCYYKRDRPFLVYAPIKVEIKRFKPLAVLFKDVISDSEIEVIQELAKPKLARATVHDSATGKLVTATYRISKSAWLKGWEHEVVERVNKRIDMMTNLEMETAEELQIANYGIGGHYDPHFDHAKKEESKSFESLGTGNRIATVLFYMSQPKYGGGTVFTEVKTTNLPTRNDALFWYNLHRQGDGNVDTRHAACPVLVGIKWVSNKWIHEKGNEFRRPCGLRISDHERFVGDLGVGPEPRDAPNLSPILSKDVWTTL
;
A
#
# COMPACT_ATOMS: atom_id res chain seq x y z
N MET A 1 -40.46 -44.40 3.80
CA MET A 1 -39.73 -44.34 5.09
C MET A 1 -38.42 -43.60 4.85
N LYS A 2 -38.38 -42.34 5.32
CA LYS A 2 -37.24 -41.42 5.53
C LYS A 2 -36.22 -41.15 4.39
N CYS A 3 -36.43 -40.00 3.73
CA CYS A 3 -35.38 -39.13 3.19
C CYS A 3 -34.40 -38.70 4.28
N ILE A 4 -33.11 -38.60 3.94
CA ILE A 4 -32.13 -37.81 4.69
C ILE A 4 -31.41 -36.92 3.68
N CYS A 5 -31.89 -35.68 3.54
CA CYS A 5 -31.11 -34.58 2.97
C CYS A 5 -30.10 -34.12 4.02
N ALA A 6 -28.81 -34.34 3.78
CA ALA A 6 -27.76 -33.67 4.52
C ALA A 6 -27.47 -32.31 3.85
N LEU A 7 -28.14 -31.27 4.33
CA LEU A 7 -27.80 -29.87 4.04
C LEU A 7 -26.52 -29.53 4.81
N PHE A 8 -25.37 -29.63 4.13
CA PHE A 8 -24.16 -28.97 4.59
C PHE A 8 -24.32 -27.47 4.35
N VAL A 9 -24.77 -26.76 5.38
CA VAL A 9 -24.62 -25.30 5.44
C VAL A 9 -23.13 -25.04 5.61
N LEU A 10 -22.45 -24.73 4.50
CA LEU A 10 -21.15 -24.08 4.53
C LEU A 10 -21.39 -22.68 5.13
N ALA A 11 -21.25 -22.57 6.44
CA ALA A 11 -21.07 -21.29 7.09
C ALA A 11 -19.74 -20.73 6.57
N VAL A 12 -19.83 -19.84 5.58
CA VAL A 12 -18.73 -18.96 5.21
C VAL A 12 -18.50 -18.08 6.43
N PHE A 13 -17.56 -18.49 7.29
CA PHE A 13 -16.96 -17.58 8.24
C PHE A 13 -16.24 -16.52 7.41
N ILE A 14 -16.92 -15.41 7.14
CA ILE A 14 -16.28 -14.14 6.82
C ILE A 14 -15.60 -13.72 8.13
N GLY A 15 -14.46 -14.35 8.43
CA GLY A 15 -13.55 -13.78 9.40
C GLY A 15 -13.15 -12.42 8.84
N ALA A 16 -13.49 -11.35 9.57
CA ALA A 16 -12.96 -10.03 9.28
C ALA A 16 -11.43 -10.14 9.32
N SER A 17 -10.82 -10.29 8.16
CA SER A 17 -9.38 -10.36 8.03
C SER A 17 -8.82 -9.03 8.53
N ASN A 18 -7.88 -9.08 9.48
CA ASN A 18 -7.05 -7.93 9.83
C ASN A 18 -6.17 -7.57 8.63
N ALA A 19 -6.72 -6.80 7.70
CA ALA A 19 -6.06 -6.42 6.46
C ALA A 19 -5.86 -4.90 6.44
N ASP A 20 -4.60 -4.49 6.33
CA ASP A 20 -4.22 -3.08 6.38
C ASP A 20 -4.80 -2.29 5.20
N LEU A 21 -5.47 -1.19 5.52
CA LEU A 21 -6.22 -0.38 4.57
C LEU A 21 -5.29 0.35 3.59
N PHE A 22 -4.12 0.80 4.07
CA PHE A 22 -3.16 1.56 3.26
C PHE A 22 -2.50 0.74 2.15
N THR A 23 -2.62 -0.59 2.18
CA THR A 23 -1.97 -1.50 1.23
C THR A 23 -2.71 -1.65 -0.10
N SER A 24 -3.92 -1.08 -0.21
CA SER A 24 -4.76 -1.14 -1.40
C SER A 24 -5.58 0.14 -1.57
N ILE A 25 -5.56 0.71 -2.77
CA ILE A 25 -6.35 1.88 -3.13
C ILE A 25 -7.84 1.55 -3.19
N ALA A 26 -8.21 0.30 -3.50
CA ALA A 26 -9.61 -0.12 -3.50
C ALA A 26 -10.26 0.08 -2.11
N ASP A 27 -9.51 -0.21 -1.03
CA ASP A 27 -10.00 -0.01 0.33
C ASP A 27 -10.00 1.48 0.74
N MET A 28 -9.03 2.27 0.26
CA MET A 28 -9.07 3.72 0.49
C MET A 28 -10.25 4.40 -0.23
N GLN A 29 -10.65 3.89 -1.40
CA GLN A 29 -11.84 4.37 -2.10
C GLN A 29 -13.13 4.11 -1.31
N SER A 30 -13.27 2.94 -0.68
CA SER A 30 -14.44 2.64 0.15
C SER A 30 -14.50 3.53 1.40
N LEU A 31 -13.34 3.92 1.98
CA LEU A 31 -13.28 4.90 3.07
C LEU A 31 -13.79 6.29 2.67
N LEU A 32 -13.48 6.76 1.45
CA LEU A 32 -13.98 8.05 0.96
C LEU A 32 -15.52 8.04 0.79
N GLU A 33 -16.09 6.89 0.45
CA GLU A 33 -17.53 6.73 0.34
C GLU A 33 -18.22 6.75 1.71
N THR A 34 -17.59 6.19 2.75
CA THR A 34 -18.12 6.24 4.12
C THR A 34 -17.96 7.61 4.76
N GLU A 35 -16.86 8.32 4.49
CA GLU A 35 -16.63 9.68 5.01
C GLU A 35 -17.76 10.65 4.62
N LYS A 36 -18.32 10.51 3.40
CA LYS A 36 -19.48 11.30 2.93
C LYS A 36 -20.72 11.15 3.81
N ASN A 37 -20.81 10.09 4.62
CA ASN A 37 -21.94 9.85 5.51
C ASN A 37 -21.73 10.41 6.93
N ILE A 38 -20.51 10.77 7.33
CA ILE A 38 -20.22 11.33 8.67
C ILE A 38 -21.06 12.58 8.97
N PRO A 39 -21.15 13.59 8.07
CA PRO A 39 -21.97 14.77 8.35
C PRO A 39 -23.43 14.44 8.60
N LYS A 40 -24.01 13.50 7.84
CA LYS A 40 -25.41 13.07 8.02
C LYS A 40 -25.65 12.51 9.41
N VAL A 41 -24.68 11.74 9.92
CA VAL A 41 -24.78 11.17 11.27
C VAL A 41 -24.61 12.24 12.34
N LEU A 42 -23.64 13.15 12.17
CA LEU A 42 -23.46 14.28 13.09
C LEU A 42 -24.71 15.16 13.16
N PHE A 43 -25.34 15.47 12.03
CA PHE A 43 -26.60 16.23 12.02
C PHE A 43 -27.73 15.51 12.74
N LYS A 44 -27.84 14.18 12.56
CA LYS A 44 -28.83 13.37 13.28
C LYS A 44 -28.56 13.35 14.78
N TYR A 45 -27.29 13.28 15.20
CA TYR A 45 -26.88 13.38 16.59
C TYR A 45 -27.25 14.73 17.21
N ILE A 46 -26.85 15.82 16.54
CA ILE A 46 -27.12 17.19 16.98
C ILE A 46 -28.62 17.42 17.15
N ALA A 47 -29.43 17.03 16.16
CA ALA A 47 -30.88 17.20 16.24
C ALA A 47 -31.51 16.45 17.44
N GLN A 48 -30.99 15.27 17.79
CA GLN A 48 -31.46 14.51 18.96
C GLN A 48 -31.07 15.18 20.29
N GLU A 49 -29.85 15.71 20.39
CA GLU A 49 -29.42 16.47 21.58
C GLU A 49 -30.17 17.79 21.71
N GLU A 50 -30.39 18.53 20.62
CA GLU A 50 -31.19 19.75 20.62
C GLU A 50 -32.61 19.48 21.12
N GLN A 51 -33.23 18.39 20.67
CA GLN A 51 -34.55 17.96 21.16
C GLN A 51 -34.52 17.65 22.67
N ARG A 52 -33.52 16.90 23.14
CA ARG A 52 -33.38 16.56 24.56
C ARG A 52 -33.19 17.81 25.42
N LEU A 53 -32.35 18.74 24.96
CA LEU A 53 -32.11 20.02 25.62
C LEU A 53 -33.38 20.89 25.64
N ALA A 54 -34.17 20.90 24.56
CA ALA A 54 -35.44 21.60 24.52
C ALA A 54 -36.46 21.02 25.53
N GLU A 55 -36.55 19.70 25.65
CA GLU A 55 -37.40 19.04 26.66
C GLU A 55 -36.96 19.37 28.10
N LEU A 56 -35.65 19.36 28.37
CA LEU A 56 -35.10 19.70 29.69
C LEU A 56 -35.32 21.18 30.03
N LYS A 57 -35.19 22.09 29.06
CA LYS A 57 -35.52 23.51 29.24
C LYS A 57 -36.99 23.70 29.61
N LYS A 58 -37.90 23.06 28.87
CA LYS A 58 -39.34 23.12 29.16
C LYS A 58 -39.65 22.59 30.57
N LEU A 59 -39.05 21.46 30.95
CA LEU A 59 -39.20 20.89 32.28
C LEU A 59 -38.70 21.86 33.37
N SER A 60 -37.53 22.48 33.17
CA SER A 60 -36.98 23.46 34.11
C SER A 60 -37.92 24.66 34.30
N GLU A 61 -38.50 25.20 33.23
CA GLU A 61 -39.46 26.30 33.28
C GLU A 61 -40.76 25.93 34.02
N GLU A 62 -41.28 24.71 33.81
CA GLU A 62 -42.46 24.20 34.51
C GLU A 62 -42.21 24.07 36.03
N TYR A 63 -41.02 23.61 36.43
CA TYR A 63 -40.64 23.53 37.84
C TYR A 63 -40.41 24.89 38.47
N ALA A 64 -39.81 25.84 37.76
CA ALA A 64 -39.63 27.20 38.25
C ALA A 64 -40.98 27.84 38.62
N LYS A 65 -41.97 27.76 37.70
CA LYS A 65 -43.34 28.26 37.93
C LYS A 65 -44.06 27.55 39.09
N THR A 66 -43.83 26.24 39.24
CA THR A 66 -44.48 25.46 40.30
C THR A 66 -43.86 25.73 41.68
N ASN A 67 -42.54 25.88 41.76
CA ASN A 67 -41.86 26.22 43.01
C ASN A 67 -42.22 27.63 43.49
N GLU A 68 -42.32 28.62 42.61
CA GLU A 68 -42.76 29.99 42.98
C GLU A 68 -44.13 29.96 43.68
N LYS A 69 -45.11 29.24 43.13
CA LYS A 69 -46.45 29.08 43.74
C LYS A 69 -46.43 28.33 45.09
N SER A 70 -45.54 27.36 45.27
CA SER A 70 -45.43 26.61 46.54
C SER A 70 -44.71 27.38 47.64
N ILE A 71 -43.88 28.37 47.31
CA ILE A 71 -43.21 29.24 48.30
C ILE A 71 -44.21 30.23 48.91
N GLU A 72 -45.21 30.70 48.14
CA GLU A 72 -46.25 31.61 48.64
C GLU A 72 -47.18 31.00 49.70
N THR A 73 -47.41 29.68 49.69
CA THR A 73 -48.32 28.98 50.63
C THR A 73 -47.60 28.17 51.72
N GLY A 74 -46.26 28.20 51.72
CA GLY A 74 -45.38 27.14 52.24
C GLY A 74 -45.56 26.69 53.69
N LEU A 75 -45.98 27.56 54.62
CA LEU A 75 -46.14 27.14 56.02
C LEU A 75 -47.48 26.42 56.30
N LYS A 76 -48.56 26.76 55.58
CA LYS A 76 -49.87 26.12 55.78
C LYS A 76 -49.92 24.73 55.17
N ASP A 77 -49.28 24.53 54.02
CA ASP A 77 -49.32 23.23 53.33
C ASP A 77 -48.47 22.15 54.01
N ILE A 78 -47.38 22.50 54.70
CA ILE A 78 -46.50 21.50 55.36
C ILE A 78 -47.10 21.02 56.69
N THR A 79 -47.95 21.81 57.34
CA THR A 79 -48.64 21.42 58.60
C THR A 79 -49.73 20.37 58.39
N ASN A 80 -50.18 20.16 57.15
CA ASN A 80 -51.11 19.09 56.80
C ASN A 80 -50.31 17.82 56.43
N PRO A 81 -50.43 16.71 57.19
CA PRO A 81 -49.67 15.48 56.94
C PRO A 81 -49.90 14.87 55.53
N ILE A 82 -51.08 15.07 54.94
CA ILE A 82 -51.41 14.61 53.59
C ILE A 82 -50.64 15.43 52.55
N ASN A 83 -50.61 16.75 52.71
CA ASN A 83 -49.88 17.64 51.81
C ASN A 83 -48.35 17.45 51.94
N ALA A 84 -47.85 17.24 53.17
CA ALA A 84 -46.45 16.91 53.41
C ALA A 84 -46.04 15.57 52.74
N PHE A 85 -46.87 14.53 52.87
CA PHE A 85 -46.65 13.26 52.18
C PHE A 85 -46.69 13.42 50.65
N LEU A 86 -47.67 14.16 50.11
CA LEU A 86 -47.77 14.41 48.67
C LEU A 86 -46.58 15.23 48.14
N LEU A 87 -46.07 16.20 48.90
CA LEU A 87 -44.89 16.99 48.55
C LEU A 87 -43.62 16.12 48.51
N ILE A 88 -43.40 15.29 49.55
CA ILE A 88 -42.26 14.37 49.62
C ILE A 88 -42.32 13.34 48.49
N LYS A 89 -43.49 12.70 48.30
CA LYS A 89 -43.73 11.76 47.20
C LYS A 89 -43.45 12.42 45.87
N LYS A 90 -44.05 13.60 45.63
CA LYS A 90 -43.86 14.37 44.40
C LYS A 90 -42.38 14.62 44.17
N LYS A 91 -41.64 15.19 45.12
CA LYS A 91 -40.18 15.42 44.99
C LYS A 91 -39.38 14.16 44.70
N ILE A 92 -39.69 13.01 45.30
CA ILE A 92 -38.99 11.74 45.03
C ILE A 92 -39.23 11.26 43.59
N PHE A 93 -40.47 11.27 43.11
CA PHE A 93 -40.80 10.79 41.76
C PHE A 93 -40.41 11.79 40.66
N ASP A 94 -40.61 13.07 40.91
CA ASP A 94 -40.24 14.19 40.06
C ASP A 94 -38.73 14.23 39.82
N TRP A 95 -37.94 14.10 40.90
CA TRP A 95 -36.49 14.07 40.82
C TRP A 95 -35.99 12.86 40.04
N LYS A 96 -36.54 11.67 40.28
CA LYS A 96 -36.21 10.47 39.50
C LYS A 96 -36.52 10.61 38.01
N ASN A 97 -37.60 11.31 37.65
CA ASN A 97 -37.96 11.55 36.26
C ASN A 97 -37.03 12.59 35.59
N ILE A 98 -36.66 13.65 36.32
CA ILE A 98 -35.66 14.64 35.87
C ILE A 98 -34.32 13.94 35.65
N GLU A 99 -33.86 13.16 36.63
CA GLU A 99 -32.62 12.39 36.57
C GLU A 99 -32.64 11.41 35.39
N ALA A 100 -33.75 10.69 35.17
CA ALA A 100 -33.91 9.81 34.03
C ALA A 100 -33.82 10.56 32.69
N LYS A 101 -34.41 11.75 32.56
CA LYS A 101 -34.31 12.57 31.33
C LYS A 101 -32.92 13.19 31.14
N MET A 102 -32.24 13.59 32.22
CA MET A 102 -30.85 14.05 32.19
C MET A 102 -29.91 12.92 31.74
N ASN A 103 -30.15 11.70 32.22
CA ASN A 103 -29.35 10.52 31.94
C ASN A 103 -29.80 9.73 30.70
N ALA A 104 -30.91 10.10 30.05
CA ALA A 104 -31.39 9.52 28.80
C ALA A 104 -30.55 9.99 27.61
N ASN A 105 -29.25 9.70 27.68
CA ASN A 105 -28.31 9.93 26.61
C ASN A 105 -28.61 8.97 25.45
N LYS A 106 -29.36 9.44 24.45
CA LYS A 106 -29.66 8.68 23.22
C LYS A 106 -28.45 8.58 22.28
N ALA A 107 -27.37 9.32 22.55
CA ALA A 107 -26.12 9.24 21.79
C ALA A 107 -25.54 7.82 21.80
N GLY A 108 -25.65 7.09 22.92
CA GLY A 108 -25.07 5.75 23.04
C GLY A 108 -25.58 4.79 21.97
N GLY A 109 -26.89 4.79 21.70
CA GLY A 109 -27.48 3.95 20.65
C GLY A 109 -27.10 4.39 19.23
N LEU A 110 -26.91 5.69 18.99
CA LEU A 110 -26.48 6.22 17.70
C LEU A 110 -24.99 5.93 17.44
N VAL A 111 -24.14 6.06 18.46
CA VAL A 111 -22.71 5.73 18.42
C VAL A 111 -22.50 4.23 18.25
N GLN A 112 -23.36 3.41 18.85
CA GLN A 112 -23.32 1.97 18.66
C GLN A 112 -23.83 1.58 17.26
N SER A 113 -24.90 2.23 16.76
CA SER A 113 -25.30 2.07 15.36
C SER A 113 -24.24 2.58 14.38
N LEU A 114 -23.37 3.53 14.74
CA LEU A 114 -22.23 3.95 13.90
C LEU A 114 -21.14 2.87 13.82
N ALA A 115 -20.93 2.14 14.91
CA ALA A 115 -20.00 1.01 14.93
C ALA A 115 -20.56 -0.19 14.15
N ASP A 116 -21.89 -0.39 14.19
CA ASP A 116 -22.58 -1.51 13.54
C ASP A 116 -22.94 -1.22 12.06
N ASP A 117 -23.38 0.01 11.74
CA ASP A 117 -23.72 0.51 10.40
C ASP A 117 -22.47 1.02 9.65
N ASN A 118 -21.29 0.49 9.95
CA ASN A 118 -20.08 0.86 9.21
C ASN A 118 -20.13 0.43 7.72
N TYR A 119 -21.30 0.01 7.22
CA TYR A 119 -21.57 -0.52 5.88
C TYR A 119 -20.59 -1.65 5.50
N GLY A 120 -20.04 -2.36 6.48
CA GLY A 120 -19.01 -3.38 6.29
C GLY A 120 -17.59 -2.85 6.05
N VAL A 121 -17.34 -1.54 6.18
CA VAL A 121 -16.04 -0.90 6.00
C VAL A 121 -15.35 -0.73 7.35
N ARG A 122 -14.09 -1.14 7.46
CA ARG A 122 -13.27 -0.98 8.67
C ARG A 122 -12.70 0.44 8.73
N TYR A 123 -12.82 1.14 9.87
CA TYR A 123 -12.10 2.40 10.08
C TYR A 123 -10.59 2.16 10.26
N PRO A 124 -9.72 3.10 9.80
CA PRO A 124 -8.28 3.02 10.03
C PRO A 124 -7.90 2.97 11.50
N THR A 125 -6.90 2.16 11.83
CA THR A 125 -6.30 2.09 13.18
C THR A 125 -4.97 2.84 13.23
N SER A 126 -4.37 2.95 14.42
CA SER A 126 -3.00 3.48 14.57
C SER A 126 -1.95 2.69 13.79
N GLU A 127 -2.17 1.38 13.58
CA GLU A 127 -1.31 0.53 12.76
C GLU A 127 -1.42 0.91 11.27
N ASP A 128 -2.63 1.18 10.79
CA ASP A 128 -2.85 1.65 9.41
C ASP A 128 -2.16 3.01 9.17
N LEU A 129 -2.21 3.91 10.16
CA LEU A 129 -1.52 5.20 10.10
C LEU A 129 0.01 5.03 10.09
N ALA A 130 0.56 4.21 10.97
CA ALA A 130 2.00 3.93 11.01
C ALA A 130 2.48 3.28 9.70
N GLY A 131 1.73 2.31 9.17
CA GLY A 131 2.05 1.69 7.89
C GLY A 131 1.96 2.65 6.69
N SER A 132 1.01 3.58 6.72
CA SER A 132 0.93 4.68 5.74
C SER A 132 2.15 5.60 5.81
N ALA A 133 2.59 5.95 7.02
CA ALA A 133 3.80 6.74 7.23
C ALA A 133 5.03 6.02 6.68
N MET A 134 5.19 4.71 6.96
CA MET A 134 6.28 3.91 6.36
C MET A 134 6.21 3.85 4.83
N GLY A 135 4.99 3.82 4.27
CA GLY A 135 4.76 3.97 2.83
C GLY A 135 5.29 5.30 2.28
N LEU A 136 5.03 6.40 2.99
CA LEU A 136 5.51 7.73 2.63
C LEU A 136 7.04 7.83 2.69
N LEU A 137 7.68 7.28 3.73
CA LEU A 137 9.14 7.26 3.87
C LEU A 137 9.80 6.46 2.73
N ARG A 138 9.19 5.34 2.32
CA ARG A 138 9.66 4.59 1.15
C ARG A 138 9.61 5.41 -0.13
N LEU A 139 8.54 6.18 -0.32
CA LEU A 139 8.42 7.10 -1.46
C LEU A 139 9.47 8.20 -1.39
N GLN A 140 9.68 8.77 -0.22
CA GLN A 140 10.71 9.77 0.04
C GLN A 140 12.09 9.28 -0.40
N ASP A 141 12.47 8.10 0.05
CA ASP A 141 13.72 7.46 -0.31
C ASP A 141 13.84 7.14 -1.80
N THR A 142 12.85 6.42 -2.34
CA THR A 142 12.90 5.92 -3.72
C THR A 142 12.96 7.06 -4.72
N TYR A 143 12.22 8.14 -4.47
CA TYR A 143 12.11 9.28 -5.39
C TYR A 143 12.93 10.50 -4.98
N ARG A 144 13.76 10.39 -3.93
CA ARG A 144 14.58 11.49 -3.39
C ARG A 144 13.75 12.75 -3.09
N LEU A 145 12.59 12.54 -2.46
CA LEU A 145 11.69 13.64 -2.12
C LEU A 145 12.17 14.34 -0.86
N ASP A 146 11.99 15.65 -0.81
CA ASP A 146 12.31 16.45 0.35
C ASP A 146 11.16 16.44 1.37
N ALA A 147 11.48 16.34 2.66
CA ALA A 147 10.48 16.25 3.73
C ALA A 147 9.61 17.52 3.81
N LYS A 148 10.19 18.69 3.58
CA LYS A 148 9.47 19.96 3.56
C LYS A 148 8.52 20.02 2.37
N ASP A 149 8.98 19.66 1.17
CA ASP A 149 8.10 19.63 -0.03
C ASP A 149 6.93 18.65 0.17
N LEU A 150 7.19 17.46 0.72
CA LEU A 150 6.13 16.51 1.09
C LEU A 150 5.15 17.09 2.11
N ALA A 151 5.66 17.76 3.14
CA ALA A 151 4.84 18.38 4.17
C ALA A 151 4.06 19.61 3.65
N ASP A 152 4.55 20.28 2.62
CA ASP A 152 3.84 21.32 1.85
C ASP A 152 2.82 20.71 0.87
N GLY A 153 2.65 19.38 0.85
CA GLY A 153 1.73 18.67 -0.03
C GLY A 153 2.18 18.63 -1.48
N LYS A 154 3.48 18.85 -1.76
CA LYS A 154 4.03 18.98 -3.11
C LYS A 154 4.79 17.72 -3.52
N ILE A 155 4.43 17.17 -4.68
CA ILE A 155 5.14 16.04 -5.30
C ILE A 155 5.45 16.40 -6.76
N TYR A 156 6.72 16.63 -7.06
CA TYR A 156 7.18 17.16 -8.35
C TYR A 156 6.42 18.44 -8.76
N GLN A 157 5.56 18.34 -9.78
CA GLN A 157 4.74 19.44 -10.31
C GLN A 157 3.31 19.43 -9.75
N GLU A 158 2.93 18.43 -8.97
CA GLU A 158 1.60 18.33 -8.36
C GLU A 158 1.59 19.04 -7.01
N GLN A 159 0.63 19.94 -6.85
CA GLN A 159 0.29 20.53 -5.56
C GLN A 159 -0.96 19.83 -5.02
N GLY A 160 -0.82 19.19 -3.87
CA GLY A 160 -1.94 18.64 -3.12
C GLY A 160 -2.77 19.73 -2.46
N ASN A 161 -4.01 19.37 -2.11
CA ASN A 161 -4.95 20.26 -1.41
C ASN A 161 -4.72 20.30 0.11
N TYR A 162 -3.81 19.48 0.62
CA TYR A 162 -3.56 19.32 2.05
C TYR A 162 -2.08 19.49 2.34
N THR A 163 -1.79 20.14 3.46
CA THR A 163 -0.44 20.32 4.02
C THR A 163 -0.39 19.69 5.40
N PHE A 164 0.77 19.23 5.81
CA PHE A 164 0.99 18.68 7.14
C PHE A 164 1.17 19.78 8.19
N SER A 165 0.55 19.58 9.34
CA SER A 165 0.86 20.31 10.57
C SER A 165 2.17 19.84 11.19
N ALA A 166 2.65 20.53 12.22
CA ALA A 166 3.75 20.06 13.06
C ALA A 166 3.42 18.70 13.70
N ARG A 167 2.15 18.48 14.08
CA ARG A 167 1.67 17.21 14.62
C ARG A 167 1.78 16.07 13.63
N ASP A 168 1.40 16.29 12.37
CA ASP A 168 1.47 15.26 11.33
C ASP A 168 2.93 14.85 11.07
N CYS A 169 3.83 15.83 10.95
CA CYS A 169 5.27 15.58 10.83
C CYS A 169 5.83 14.82 12.04
N PHE A 170 5.38 15.16 13.25
CA PHE A 170 5.77 14.46 14.47
C PHE A 170 5.30 13.00 14.47
N GLU A 171 4.06 12.71 14.05
CA GLU A 171 3.54 11.34 13.99
C GLU A 171 4.28 10.49 12.93
N ILE A 172 4.62 11.07 11.78
CA ILE A 172 5.47 10.40 10.77
C ILE A 172 6.85 10.07 11.36
N ALA A 173 7.47 11.04 12.03
CA ALA A 173 8.77 10.84 12.66
C ALA A 173 8.72 9.79 13.78
N LYS A 174 7.63 9.76 14.56
CA LYS A 174 7.43 8.79 15.63
C LYS A 174 7.22 7.37 15.08
N ALA A 175 6.51 7.22 13.95
CA ALA A 175 6.41 5.94 13.26
C ALA A 175 7.80 5.45 12.81
N ALA A 176 8.61 6.32 12.19
CA ALA A 176 9.98 6.01 11.82
C ALA A 176 10.83 5.59 13.03
N TYR A 177 10.72 6.33 14.14
CA TYR A 177 11.45 6.07 15.37
C TYR A 177 11.15 4.68 15.95
N ASN A 178 9.87 4.27 15.94
CA ASN A 178 9.46 2.97 16.46
C ASN A 178 10.03 1.81 15.62
N GLU A 179 10.21 2.02 14.32
CA GLU A 179 10.89 1.09 13.40
C GLU A 179 12.43 1.21 13.45
N HIS A 180 12.97 1.98 14.39
CA HIS A 180 14.40 2.25 14.55
C HIS A 180 15.04 2.95 13.34
N ASP A 181 14.23 3.62 12.51
CA ASP A 181 14.67 4.44 11.39
C ASP A 181 14.99 5.86 11.87
N PHE A 182 16.16 5.99 12.51
CA PHE A 182 16.64 7.28 12.99
C PHE A 182 17.01 8.23 11.84
N TYR A 183 17.24 7.72 10.63
CA TYR A 183 17.53 8.54 9.45
C TYR A 183 16.34 9.41 9.07
N HIS A 184 15.15 8.81 8.94
CA HIS A 184 13.92 9.57 8.70
C HIS A 184 13.44 10.31 9.93
N THR A 185 13.63 9.76 11.13
CA THR A 185 13.24 10.44 12.38
C THR A 185 13.89 11.82 12.47
N VAL A 186 15.18 11.94 12.20
CA VAL A 186 15.88 13.24 12.24
C VAL A 186 15.25 14.24 11.27
N MET A 187 15.02 13.83 10.01
CA MET A 187 14.46 14.72 8.98
C MET A 187 13.05 15.21 9.33
N TRP A 188 12.17 14.29 9.75
CA TRP A 188 10.77 14.63 10.04
C TRP A 188 10.58 15.34 11.39
N MET A 189 11.40 15.06 12.40
CA MET A 189 11.38 15.85 13.64
C MET A 189 11.91 17.28 13.42
N GLN A 190 12.92 17.48 12.56
CA GLN A 190 13.37 18.81 12.19
C GLN A 190 12.28 19.59 11.46
N GLU A 191 11.56 18.94 10.54
CA GLU A 191 10.42 19.56 9.85
C GLU A 191 9.26 19.86 10.81
N ALA A 192 8.95 18.96 11.75
CA ALA A 192 7.96 19.20 12.80
C ALA A 192 8.33 20.43 13.65
N GLN A 193 9.58 20.52 14.10
CA GLN A 193 10.09 21.67 14.87
C GLN A 193 9.99 22.97 14.06
N ARG A 194 10.35 22.93 12.77
CA ARG A 194 10.29 24.09 11.88
C ARG A 194 8.86 24.60 11.73
N ARG A 195 7.89 23.69 11.50
CA ARG A 195 6.48 24.03 11.36
C ARG A 195 5.87 24.54 12.65
N LEU A 196 6.23 23.95 13.80
CA LEU A 196 5.73 24.39 15.09
C LEU A 196 6.05 25.86 15.36
N GLY A 197 7.21 26.35 14.89
CA GLY A 197 7.58 27.76 14.98
C GLY A 197 6.83 28.69 13.99
N GLN A 198 6.04 28.15 13.08
CA GLN A 198 5.25 28.87 12.07
C GLN A 198 3.73 28.75 12.32
N GLU A 199 3.30 27.85 13.18
CA GLU A 199 1.89 27.67 13.54
C GLU A 199 1.45 28.76 14.53
N ASP A 200 0.26 29.33 14.28
CA ASP A 200 -0.37 30.26 15.21
C ASP A 200 -0.82 29.54 16.49
N GLU A 201 -1.41 28.35 16.33
CA GLU A 201 -1.77 27.45 17.41
C GLU A 201 -0.92 26.18 17.34
N PRO A 202 -0.07 25.90 18.35
CA PRO A 202 0.85 24.77 18.29
C PRO A 202 0.09 23.44 18.30
N THR A 203 0.29 22.64 17.26
CA THR A 203 -0.37 21.33 17.13
C THR A 203 0.41 20.18 17.77
N ALA A 204 1.70 20.39 18.09
CA ALA A 204 2.59 19.41 18.70
C ALA A 204 3.31 19.96 19.93
N ASP A 205 3.78 19.08 20.82
CA ASP A 205 4.59 19.47 21.97
C ASP A 205 6.07 19.58 21.56
N LEU A 206 6.66 20.74 21.79
CA LEU A 206 8.08 20.98 21.56
C LEU A 206 8.96 20.10 22.46
N ASP A 207 8.52 19.79 23.69
CA ASP A 207 9.29 18.96 24.62
C ASP A 207 9.48 17.55 24.04
N ASP A 208 8.40 16.97 23.51
CA ASP A 208 8.44 15.67 22.82
C ASP A 208 9.35 15.73 21.59
N ILE A 209 9.19 16.73 20.72
CA ILE A 209 10.01 16.88 19.51
C ILE A 209 11.51 16.94 19.87
N LEU A 210 11.88 17.75 20.87
CA LEU A 210 13.27 17.88 21.32
C LEU A 210 13.80 16.55 21.85
N GLU A 211 13.01 15.81 22.61
CA GLU A 211 13.40 14.52 23.16
C GLU A 211 13.67 13.48 22.08
N TYR A 212 12.72 13.27 21.16
CA TYR A 212 12.86 12.29 20.08
C TYR A 212 14.00 12.67 19.12
N LEU A 213 14.12 13.96 18.76
CA LEU A 213 15.17 14.45 17.88
C LEU A 213 16.56 14.30 18.52
N ALA A 214 16.70 14.63 19.81
CA ALA A 214 17.97 14.46 20.53
C ALA A 214 18.42 13.00 20.54
N PHE A 215 17.51 12.06 20.82
CA PHE A 215 17.83 10.64 20.81
C PHE A 215 18.18 10.13 19.41
N ALA A 216 17.43 10.52 18.38
CA ALA A 216 17.71 10.12 17.01
C ALA A 216 19.07 10.66 16.52
N LEU A 217 19.40 11.91 16.85
CA LEU A 217 20.72 12.49 16.56
C LEU A 217 21.85 11.76 17.27
N TYR A 218 21.64 11.37 18.54
CA TYR A 218 22.58 10.51 19.26
C TYR A 218 22.80 9.18 18.53
N LYS A 219 21.73 8.51 18.10
CA LYS A 219 21.82 7.24 17.35
C LYS A 219 22.52 7.39 15.99
N GLN A 220 22.48 8.59 15.41
CA GLN A 220 23.22 8.95 14.20
C GLN A 220 24.65 9.48 14.46
N GLY A 221 25.15 9.43 15.70
CA GLY A 221 26.52 9.83 16.06
C GLY A 221 26.71 11.34 16.28
N ASN A 222 25.63 12.12 16.38
CA ASN A 222 25.67 13.57 16.53
C ASN A 222 25.59 14.00 18.01
N LEU A 223 26.50 13.52 18.85
CA LEU A 223 26.46 13.71 20.31
C LEU A 223 26.38 15.18 20.76
N LYS A 224 27.14 16.09 20.14
CA LYS A 224 27.08 17.53 20.48
C LYS A 224 25.71 18.15 20.19
N HIS A 225 25.05 17.72 19.12
CA HIS A 225 23.68 18.18 18.80
C HIS A 225 22.67 17.59 19.77
N ALA A 226 22.78 16.30 20.08
CA ALA A 226 21.93 15.63 21.07
C ALA A 226 22.03 16.30 22.45
N LEU A 227 23.26 16.62 22.91
CA LEU A 227 23.50 17.36 24.15
C LEU A 227 22.82 18.74 24.12
N LYS A 228 23.03 19.51 23.04
CA LYS A 228 22.44 20.85 22.89
C LYS A 228 20.91 20.82 23.01
N LEU A 229 20.25 19.92 22.29
CA LEU A 229 18.79 19.80 22.32
C LEU A 229 18.27 19.31 23.68
N THR A 230 19.00 18.40 24.33
CA THR A 230 18.63 17.91 25.67
C THR A 230 18.80 19.00 26.74
N GLU A 231 19.82 19.85 26.63
CA GLU A 231 19.99 21.03 27.49
C GLU A 231 18.85 22.04 27.30
N GLU A 232 18.40 22.24 26.05
CA GLU A 232 17.24 23.08 25.75
C GLU A 232 15.95 22.51 26.38
N LEU A 233 15.70 21.21 26.22
CA LEU A 233 14.61 20.51 26.87
C LEU A 233 14.67 20.65 28.40
N PHE A 234 15.84 20.45 29.00
CA PHE A 234 16.01 20.57 30.45
C PHE A 234 15.79 22.01 30.96
N LYS A 235 16.22 23.03 30.21
CA LYS A 235 15.97 24.44 30.56
C LYS A 235 14.48 24.77 30.53
N ARG A 236 13.75 24.25 29.54
CA ARG A 236 12.31 24.46 29.39
C ARG A 236 11.50 23.67 30.42
N ASN A 237 11.88 22.43 30.67
CA ASN A 237 11.22 21.52 31.58
C ASN A 237 12.23 20.86 32.55
N PRO A 238 12.60 21.54 33.65
CA PRO A 238 13.57 21.02 34.61
C PRO A 238 13.14 19.72 35.32
N ASN A 239 11.84 19.43 35.33
CA ASN A 239 11.26 18.23 35.94
C ASN A 239 11.10 17.09 34.92
N HIS A 240 11.57 17.26 33.68
CA HIS A 240 11.47 16.24 32.65
C HIS A 240 12.19 14.94 33.11
N PRO A 241 11.52 13.77 33.09
CA PRO A 241 12.02 12.55 33.73
C PRO A 241 13.40 12.10 33.27
N ARG A 242 13.74 12.36 32.00
CA ARG A 242 14.97 11.88 31.35
C ARG A 242 16.00 12.96 31.07
N ALA A 243 15.60 14.24 31.00
CA ALA A 243 16.46 15.27 30.38
C ALA A 243 17.75 15.52 31.18
N LYS A 244 17.65 15.67 32.50
CA LYS A 244 18.81 15.84 33.39
C LYS A 244 19.79 14.66 33.31
N GLY A 245 19.26 13.43 33.26
CA GLY A 245 20.06 12.22 33.13
C GLY A 245 20.75 12.14 31.77
N ASN A 246 20.03 12.45 30.70
CA ASN A 246 20.55 12.44 29.34
C ASN A 246 21.62 13.50 29.09
N VAL A 247 21.50 14.70 29.69
CA VAL A 247 22.58 15.72 29.63
C VAL A 247 23.88 15.12 30.15
N LYS A 248 23.85 14.57 31.38
CA LYS A 248 25.03 13.94 31.98
C LYS A 248 25.54 12.77 31.14
N TRP A 249 24.64 11.93 30.65
CA TRP A 249 24.98 10.78 29.81
C TRP A 249 25.74 11.20 28.53
N TYR A 250 25.27 12.22 27.82
CA TYR A 250 25.93 12.71 26.61
C TYR A 250 27.26 13.42 26.92
N GLU A 251 27.37 14.13 28.05
CA GLU A 251 28.66 14.66 28.51
C GLU A 251 29.68 13.55 28.78
N ASP A 252 29.27 12.50 29.48
CA ASP A 252 30.12 11.36 29.82
C ASP A 252 30.59 10.62 28.54
N LEU A 253 29.72 10.46 27.54
CA LEU A 253 30.09 9.89 26.23
C LEU A 253 31.08 10.78 25.46
N LEU A 254 30.87 12.09 25.44
CA LEU A 254 31.78 13.04 24.79
C LEU A 254 33.16 13.05 25.48
N GLU A 255 33.20 12.93 26.81
CA GLU A 255 34.46 12.77 27.56
C GLU A 255 35.19 11.48 27.15
N GLN A 256 34.49 10.37 26.96
CA GLN A 256 35.06 9.10 26.49
C GLN A 256 35.63 9.21 25.06
N GLU A 257 35.02 10.03 24.21
CA GLU A 257 35.53 10.36 22.87
C GLU A 257 36.70 11.38 22.90
N GLY A 258 37.14 11.80 24.09
CA GLY A 258 38.26 12.72 24.27
C GLY A 258 37.89 14.20 24.10
N VAL A 259 36.59 14.54 24.07
CA VAL A 259 36.13 15.93 23.96
C VAL A 259 36.17 16.60 25.33
N ARG A 260 36.96 17.67 25.46
CA ARG A 260 37.02 18.46 26.70
C ARG A 260 35.68 19.14 27.00
N ARG A 261 35.30 19.24 28.27
CA ARG A 261 34.07 19.92 28.72
C ARG A 261 33.86 21.32 28.13
N SER A 262 34.94 22.11 27.99
CA SER A 262 34.90 23.46 27.41
C SER A 262 34.49 23.48 25.93
N ASP A 263 34.68 22.36 25.24
CA ASP A 263 34.55 22.23 23.79
C ASP A 263 33.25 21.48 23.41
N MET A 264 32.56 20.83 24.36
CA MET A 264 31.31 20.10 24.13
C MET A 264 30.19 20.98 23.56
N ARG A 265 30.07 22.23 24.03
CA ARG A 265 29.04 23.20 23.58
C ARG A 265 29.49 24.10 22.43
N LYS A 266 30.77 24.02 22.04
CA LYS A 266 31.36 24.87 20.99
C LYS A 266 31.51 24.08 19.69
N ASN A 267 31.50 24.82 18.58
CA ASN A 267 31.80 24.29 17.25
C ASN A 267 30.97 23.03 16.95
N LEU A 268 29.65 23.18 16.83
CA LEU A 268 28.80 22.07 16.41
C LEU A 268 29.18 21.67 14.97
N PRO A 269 29.58 20.42 14.73
CA PRO A 269 29.86 19.95 13.37
C PRO A 269 28.57 19.90 12.55
N PRO A 270 28.64 19.84 11.21
CA PRO A 270 27.48 19.51 10.38
C PRO A 270 26.83 18.20 10.84
N ILE A 271 25.50 18.12 10.79
CA ILE A 271 24.77 16.90 11.14
C ILE A 271 25.12 15.81 10.12
N VAL A 272 25.57 14.67 10.61
CA VAL A 272 25.75 13.46 9.81
C VAL A 272 24.49 12.62 9.96
N ASN A 273 23.75 12.42 8.87
CA ASN A 273 22.54 11.60 8.88
C ASN A 273 22.68 10.45 7.87
N ARG A 274 23.29 9.34 8.30
CA ARG A 274 23.56 8.20 7.40
C ARG A 274 22.30 7.34 7.28
N ARG A 275 21.93 7.02 6.03
CA ARG A 275 20.86 6.06 5.75
C ARG A 275 21.31 4.64 6.12
N PRO A 276 20.47 3.84 6.81
CA PRO A 276 20.82 2.47 7.18
C PRO A 276 21.08 1.57 5.96
N ASP A 277 21.84 0.51 6.21
CA ASP A 277 22.17 -0.50 5.20
C ASP A 277 20.91 -1.30 4.83
N SER A 278 20.75 -1.59 3.53
CA SER A 278 19.57 -2.29 3.02
C SER A 278 19.73 -3.81 3.08
N VAL A 279 18.63 -4.52 3.33
CA VAL A 279 18.55 -5.98 3.21
C VAL A 279 18.83 -6.46 1.78
N LEU A 280 18.52 -5.64 0.76
CA LEU A 280 18.87 -5.91 -0.65
C LEU A 280 20.38 -5.74 -0.92
N GLY A 281 21.14 -5.16 0.01
CA GLY A 281 22.46 -4.61 -0.25
C GLY A 281 22.37 -3.20 -0.84
N ASN A 282 23.33 -2.35 -0.47
CA ASN A 282 23.30 -0.93 -0.83
C ASN A 282 23.47 -0.69 -2.34
N GLU A 283 24.23 -1.52 -3.04
CA GLU A 283 24.43 -1.42 -4.48
C GLU A 283 23.13 -1.73 -5.25
N GLU A 284 22.48 -2.85 -4.93
CA GLU A 284 21.21 -3.23 -5.56
C GLU A 284 20.11 -2.22 -5.25
N ARG A 285 19.99 -1.78 -3.98
CA ARG A 285 19.03 -0.71 -3.61
C ARG A 285 19.25 0.54 -4.46
N THR A 286 20.50 0.99 -4.59
CA THR A 286 20.83 2.21 -5.33
C THR A 286 20.44 2.07 -6.80
N MET A 287 20.73 0.92 -7.42
CA MET A 287 20.34 0.63 -8.80
C MET A 287 18.82 0.58 -8.96
N TYR A 288 18.13 -0.14 -8.09
CA TYR A 288 16.67 -0.24 -8.08
C TYR A 288 15.99 1.13 -7.99
N GLU A 289 16.39 1.96 -7.02
CA GLU A 289 15.80 3.28 -6.85
C GLU A 289 16.12 4.21 -8.04
N ALA A 290 17.33 4.13 -8.61
CA ALA A 290 17.70 4.87 -9.82
C ALA A 290 16.87 4.45 -11.05
N LEU A 291 16.57 3.16 -11.20
CA LEU A 291 15.67 2.66 -12.24
C LEU A 291 14.23 3.14 -12.03
N CYS A 292 13.76 3.19 -10.79
CA CYS A 292 12.43 3.72 -10.46
C CYS A 292 12.30 5.22 -10.77
N ARG A 293 13.38 5.99 -10.63
CA ARG A 293 13.46 7.40 -11.05
C ARG A 293 13.76 7.58 -12.54
N ASN A 294 13.93 6.48 -13.28
CA ASN A 294 14.30 6.48 -14.70
C ASN A 294 15.62 7.25 -14.97
N GLU A 295 16.57 7.17 -14.03
CA GLU A 295 17.87 7.87 -14.09
C GLU A 295 18.96 7.06 -14.81
N VAL A 296 18.71 5.79 -15.11
CA VAL A 296 19.69 4.92 -15.76
C VAL A 296 19.49 4.98 -17.28
N PRO A 297 20.41 5.60 -18.04
CA PRO A 297 20.24 5.75 -19.47
C PRO A 297 20.43 4.42 -20.20
N VAL A 298 19.57 4.16 -21.19
CA VAL A 298 19.75 3.06 -22.14
C VAL A 298 20.60 3.55 -23.30
N SER A 299 21.54 2.73 -23.77
CA SER A 299 22.43 3.12 -24.86
C SER A 299 21.66 3.36 -26.16
N VAL A 300 21.98 4.43 -26.90
CA VAL A 300 21.36 4.73 -28.20
C VAL A 300 21.52 3.56 -29.18
N LYS A 301 22.67 2.86 -29.10
CA LYS A 301 22.94 1.66 -29.89
C LYS A 301 21.92 0.56 -29.61
N ASP A 302 21.53 0.34 -28.37
CA ASP A 302 20.55 -0.69 -28.03
C ASP A 302 19.13 -0.26 -28.36
N VAL A 303 18.77 1.00 -28.13
CA VAL A 303 17.47 1.56 -28.54
C VAL A 303 17.29 1.49 -30.06
N SER A 304 18.33 1.75 -30.85
CA SER A 304 18.27 1.69 -32.33
C SER A 304 17.98 0.31 -32.92
N LYS A 305 18.12 -0.75 -32.12
CA LYS A 305 17.80 -2.13 -32.53
C LYS A 305 16.35 -2.48 -32.28
N LEU A 306 15.65 -1.75 -31.41
CA LEU A 306 14.28 -2.02 -31.03
C LEU A 306 13.34 -1.71 -32.20
N TYR A 307 12.32 -2.54 -32.38
CA TYR A 307 11.32 -2.37 -33.42
C TYR A 307 9.96 -2.88 -32.96
N CYS A 308 8.92 -2.43 -33.66
CA CYS A 308 7.56 -2.92 -33.50
C CYS A 308 7.20 -3.83 -34.67
N TYR A 309 6.36 -4.83 -34.44
CA TYR A 309 5.84 -5.70 -35.50
C TYR A 309 4.41 -6.16 -35.19
N TYR A 310 3.72 -6.62 -36.23
CA TYR A 310 2.44 -7.31 -36.09
C TYR A 310 2.67 -8.81 -36.03
N LYS A 311 2.29 -9.43 -34.92
CA LYS A 311 2.31 -10.88 -34.74
C LYS A 311 1.12 -11.50 -35.49
N ARG A 312 1.41 -12.36 -36.48
CA ARG A 312 0.45 -12.99 -37.42
C ARG A 312 0.71 -14.48 -37.61
N ASP A 313 1.41 -15.10 -36.67
CA ASP A 313 1.95 -16.46 -36.78
C ASP A 313 0.94 -17.54 -36.38
N ARG A 314 -0.34 -17.19 -36.33
CA ARG A 314 -1.47 -18.10 -36.11
C ARG A 314 -2.60 -17.73 -37.05
N PRO A 315 -3.42 -18.69 -37.53
CA PRO A 315 -4.45 -18.42 -38.54
C PRO A 315 -5.38 -17.25 -38.15
N PHE A 316 -5.87 -17.24 -36.90
CA PHE A 316 -6.71 -16.14 -36.40
C PHE A 316 -6.00 -14.77 -36.39
N LEU A 317 -4.69 -14.75 -36.08
CA LEU A 317 -3.91 -13.52 -35.97
C LEU A 317 -3.59 -12.88 -37.33
N VAL A 318 -3.85 -13.57 -38.45
CA VAL A 318 -3.77 -12.97 -39.78
C VAL A 318 -4.82 -11.85 -39.92
N TYR A 319 -6.03 -12.08 -39.39
CA TYR A 319 -7.13 -11.11 -39.40
C TYR A 319 -7.13 -10.17 -38.20
N ALA A 320 -6.71 -10.67 -37.03
CA ALA A 320 -6.65 -9.90 -35.79
C ALA A 320 -5.21 -9.87 -35.24
N PRO A 321 -4.28 -9.16 -35.91
CA PRO A 321 -2.87 -9.16 -35.53
C PRO A 321 -2.66 -8.50 -34.18
N ILE A 322 -1.73 -9.05 -33.40
CA ILE A 322 -1.30 -8.46 -32.13
C ILE A 322 -0.14 -7.51 -32.40
N LYS A 323 -0.24 -6.28 -31.88
CA LYS A 323 0.83 -5.28 -31.92
C LYS A 323 1.89 -5.64 -30.87
N VAL A 324 3.13 -5.79 -31.31
CA VAL A 324 4.26 -6.11 -30.43
C VAL A 324 5.31 -5.00 -30.53
N GLU A 325 5.76 -4.50 -29.39
CA GLU A 325 6.90 -3.59 -29.28
C GLU A 325 8.03 -4.29 -28.53
N ILE A 326 9.19 -4.49 -29.18
CA ILE A 326 10.35 -5.07 -28.51
C ILE A 326 10.97 -4.02 -27.58
N LYS A 327 11.12 -4.38 -26.29
CA LYS A 327 11.76 -3.53 -25.29
C LYS A 327 13.23 -3.90 -25.06
N ARG A 328 13.56 -5.18 -25.26
CA ARG A 328 14.92 -5.71 -25.13
C ARG A 328 15.01 -7.11 -25.75
N PHE A 329 16.20 -7.53 -26.18
CA PHE A 329 16.46 -8.87 -26.73
C PHE A 329 17.13 -9.85 -25.76
N LYS A 330 17.80 -9.36 -24.72
CA LYS A 330 18.53 -10.19 -23.74
C LYS A 330 18.22 -9.76 -22.30
N PRO A 331 17.34 -10.50 -21.58
CA PRO A 331 16.37 -11.45 -22.12
C PRO A 331 15.35 -10.73 -23.01
N LEU A 332 14.69 -11.48 -23.90
CA LEU A 332 13.60 -10.95 -24.70
C LEU A 332 12.50 -10.43 -23.76
N ALA A 333 12.19 -9.15 -23.87
CA ALA A 333 11.05 -8.52 -23.22
C ALA A 333 10.31 -7.68 -24.25
N VAL A 334 8.99 -7.83 -24.30
CA VAL A 334 8.13 -7.13 -25.25
C VAL A 334 6.91 -6.53 -24.55
N LEU A 335 6.38 -5.45 -25.09
CA LEU A 335 5.01 -5.02 -24.81
C LEU A 335 4.08 -5.53 -25.89
N PHE A 336 3.04 -6.25 -25.49
CA PHE A 336 1.85 -6.42 -26.30
C PHE A 336 0.95 -5.20 -26.11
N LYS A 337 0.62 -4.52 -27.21
CA LYS A 337 -0.12 -3.27 -27.16
C LYS A 337 -1.62 -3.49 -27.28
N ASP A 338 -2.41 -2.81 -26.46
CA ASP A 338 -3.88 -2.83 -26.49
C ASP A 338 -4.50 -4.25 -26.44
N VAL A 339 -3.93 -5.14 -25.60
CA VAL A 339 -4.34 -6.56 -25.53
C VAL A 339 -5.38 -6.85 -24.45
N ILE A 340 -5.79 -5.86 -23.67
CA ILE A 340 -6.92 -5.97 -22.75
C ILE A 340 -7.73 -4.68 -22.83
N SER A 341 -9.05 -4.81 -22.96
CA SER A 341 -9.94 -3.64 -23.09
C SER A 341 -10.37 -3.09 -21.73
N ASP A 342 -10.78 -1.82 -21.69
CA ASP A 342 -11.30 -1.19 -20.47
C ASP A 342 -12.50 -1.96 -19.88
N SER A 343 -13.41 -2.45 -20.71
CA SER A 343 -14.54 -3.26 -20.25
C SER A 343 -14.11 -4.59 -19.63
N GLU A 344 -13.06 -5.22 -20.15
CA GLU A 344 -12.51 -6.45 -19.55
C GLU A 344 -11.81 -6.16 -18.23
N ILE A 345 -11.07 -5.05 -18.15
CA ILE A 345 -10.43 -4.57 -16.92
C ILE A 345 -11.47 -4.34 -15.83
N GLU A 346 -12.56 -3.63 -16.14
CA GLU A 346 -13.63 -3.34 -15.18
C GLU A 346 -14.23 -4.63 -14.61
N VAL A 347 -14.59 -5.58 -15.47
CA VAL A 347 -15.11 -6.89 -15.03
C VAL A 347 -14.11 -7.62 -14.13
N ILE A 348 -12.83 -7.66 -14.52
CA ILE A 348 -11.78 -8.32 -13.72
C ILE A 348 -11.61 -7.62 -12.37
N GLN A 349 -11.64 -6.30 -12.32
CA GLN A 349 -11.53 -5.52 -11.09
C GLN A 349 -12.74 -5.77 -10.16
N GLU A 350 -13.96 -5.80 -10.70
CA GLU A 350 -15.17 -6.10 -9.91
C GLU A 350 -15.13 -7.51 -9.31
N LEU A 351 -14.67 -8.51 -10.07
CA LEU A 351 -14.49 -9.88 -9.57
C LEU A 351 -13.38 -9.96 -8.51
N ALA A 352 -12.34 -9.14 -8.63
CA ALA A 352 -11.17 -9.16 -7.76
C ALA A 352 -11.38 -8.42 -6.43
N LYS A 353 -12.09 -7.28 -6.43
CA LYS A 353 -12.35 -6.44 -5.24
C LYS A 353 -12.75 -7.22 -3.98
N PRO A 354 -13.78 -8.10 -4.00
CA PRO A 354 -14.19 -8.84 -2.80
C PRO A 354 -13.19 -9.92 -2.35
N LYS A 355 -12.21 -10.27 -3.20
CA LYS A 355 -11.21 -11.31 -2.95
C LYS A 355 -9.83 -10.74 -2.61
N LEU A 356 -9.66 -9.42 -2.60
CA LEU A 356 -8.39 -8.78 -2.32
C LEU A 356 -7.95 -9.08 -0.88
N ALA A 357 -6.94 -9.93 -0.76
CA ALA A 357 -6.31 -10.25 0.51
C ALA A 357 -4.88 -9.74 0.53
N ARG A 358 -4.38 -9.41 1.72
CA ARG A 358 -2.98 -9.03 1.90
C ARG A 358 -2.07 -10.19 1.50
N ALA A 359 -1.02 -9.91 0.74
CA ALA A 359 -0.03 -10.94 0.40
C ALA A 359 0.65 -11.42 1.70
N THR A 360 0.50 -12.71 2.02
CA THR A 360 1.18 -13.38 3.12
C THR A 360 2.26 -14.31 2.58
N VAL A 361 3.33 -14.47 3.34
CA VAL A 361 4.44 -15.36 3.01
C VAL A 361 4.69 -16.30 4.18
N HIS A 362 5.16 -17.51 3.89
CA HIS A 362 5.63 -18.40 4.94
C HIS A 362 6.97 -17.88 5.48
N ASP A 363 6.99 -17.55 6.76
CA ASP A 363 8.21 -17.24 7.49
C ASP A 363 9.11 -18.48 7.51
N SER A 364 10.32 -18.38 6.99
CA SER A 364 11.23 -19.51 6.88
C SER A 364 11.78 -20.01 8.23
N ALA A 365 11.74 -19.19 9.28
CA ALA A 365 12.25 -19.52 10.61
C ALA A 365 11.16 -20.09 11.53
N THR A 366 9.92 -19.62 11.40
CA THR A 366 8.81 -19.94 12.30
C THR A 366 7.69 -20.73 11.64
N GLY A 367 7.69 -20.86 10.30
CA GLY A 367 6.69 -21.57 9.51
C GLY A 367 5.31 -20.90 9.46
N LYS A 368 5.11 -19.78 10.19
CA LYS A 368 3.85 -19.04 10.24
C LYS A 368 3.70 -18.14 9.03
N LEU A 369 2.45 -17.87 8.63
CA LEU A 369 2.15 -16.84 7.64
C LEU A 369 2.40 -15.47 8.27
N VAL A 370 3.41 -14.75 7.77
CA VAL A 370 3.72 -13.37 8.14
C VAL A 370 3.46 -12.44 6.95
N THR A 371 3.17 -11.19 7.24
CA THR A 371 3.00 -10.15 6.23
C THR A 371 4.38 -9.76 5.69
N ALA A 372 4.55 -9.85 4.38
CA ALA A 372 5.84 -9.57 3.75
C ALA A 372 6.10 -8.05 3.72
N THR A 373 7.16 -7.59 4.37
CA THR A 373 7.62 -6.19 4.28
C THR A 373 8.13 -5.84 2.88
N TYR A 374 8.61 -6.84 2.13
CA TYR A 374 9.16 -6.72 0.78
C TYR A 374 8.09 -6.69 -0.34
N ARG A 375 6.82 -6.99 -0.03
CA ARG A 375 5.70 -6.92 -0.98
C ARG A 375 4.47 -6.31 -0.32
N ILE A 376 4.21 -5.06 -0.67
CA ILE A 376 3.08 -4.29 -0.13
C ILE A 376 2.03 -4.11 -1.22
N SER A 377 1.13 -5.08 -1.30
CA SER A 377 -0.02 -5.11 -2.21
C SER A 377 -1.09 -6.03 -1.65
N LYS A 378 -2.36 -5.80 -2.02
CA LYS A 378 -3.39 -6.85 -1.93
C LYS A 378 -3.48 -7.59 -3.25
N SER A 379 -3.76 -8.89 -3.19
CA SER A 379 -3.90 -9.73 -4.37
C SER A 379 -5.17 -10.58 -4.31
N ALA A 380 -5.72 -10.83 -5.48
CA ALA A 380 -6.83 -11.75 -5.71
C ALA A 380 -6.44 -12.71 -6.83
N TRP A 381 -7.06 -13.89 -6.85
CA TRP A 381 -6.83 -14.90 -7.86
C TRP A 381 -8.16 -15.28 -8.51
N LEU A 382 -8.19 -15.27 -9.84
CA LEU A 382 -9.37 -15.58 -10.64
C LEU A 382 -9.07 -16.78 -11.55
N LYS A 383 -9.93 -17.80 -11.46
CA LYS A 383 -9.91 -18.96 -12.35
C LYS A 383 -10.67 -18.65 -13.64
N GLY A 384 -10.27 -19.30 -14.75
CA GLY A 384 -10.89 -19.10 -16.06
C GLY A 384 -12.40 -19.35 -16.08
N TRP A 385 -12.86 -20.39 -15.36
CA TRP A 385 -14.27 -20.75 -15.29
C TRP A 385 -15.14 -19.81 -14.46
N GLU A 386 -14.55 -18.87 -13.71
CA GLU A 386 -15.33 -17.92 -12.89
C GLU A 386 -16.06 -16.87 -13.73
N HIS A 387 -15.51 -16.51 -14.90
CA HIS A 387 -16.14 -15.57 -15.81
C HIS A 387 -15.59 -15.70 -17.23
N GLU A 388 -16.46 -15.56 -18.23
CA GLU A 388 -16.07 -15.68 -19.65
C GLU A 388 -14.99 -14.69 -20.10
N VAL A 389 -14.90 -13.52 -19.47
CA VAL A 389 -13.85 -12.53 -19.70
C VAL A 389 -12.48 -13.07 -19.28
N VAL A 390 -12.39 -13.72 -18.11
CA VAL A 390 -11.13 -14.28 -17.62
C VAL A 390 -10.65 -15.39 -18.55
N GLU A 391 -11.57 -16.25 -19.00
CA GLU A 391 -11.25 -17.30 -19.97
C GLU A 391 -10.84 -16.75 -21.34
N ARG A 392 -11.48 -15.68 -21.80
CA ARG A 392 -11.12 -14.99 -23.05
C ARG A 392 -9.72 -14.39 -22.98
N VAL A 393 -9.35 -13.82 -21.82
CA VAL A 393 -7.98 -13.33 -21.56
C VAL A 393 -6.99 -14.49 -21.59
N ASN A 394 -7.27 -15.64 -20.95
CA ASN A 394 -6.38 -16.82 -21.04
C ASN A 394 -6.14 -17.26 -22.50
N LYS A 395 -7.21 -17.39 -23.30
CA LYS A 395 -7.09 -17.74 -24.73
C LYS A 395 -6.27 -16.70 -25.52
N ARG A 396 -6.36 -15.43 -25.15
CA ARG A 396 -5.55 -14.37 -25.77
C ARG A 396 -4.08 -14.48 -25.38
N ILE A 397 -3.79 -14.83 -24.12
CA ILE A 397 -2.42 -15.07 -23.66
C ILE A 397 -1.78 -16.22 -24.46
N ASP A 398 -2.51 -17.31 -24.68
CA ASP A 398 -2.08 -18.41 -25.52
C ASP A 398 -1.70 -17.94 -26.94
N MET A 399 -2.58 -17.16 -27.57
CA MET A 399 -2.34 -16.62 -28.92
C MET A 399 -1.16 -15.64 -28.98
N MET A 400 -0.96 -14.79 -27.97
CA MET A 400 0.07 -13.75 -28.00
C MET A 400 1.46 -14.26 -27.61
N THR A 401 1.54 -15.28 -26.75
CA THR A 401 2.83 -15.82 -26.24
C THR A 401 3.31 -17.05 -26.99
N ASN A 402 2.41 -17.72 -27.74
CA ASN A 402 2.56 -19.07 -28.27
C ASN A 402 2.66 -20.18 -27.22
N LEU A 403 2.44 -19.90 -25.94
CA LEU A 403 2.53 -20.88 -24.86
C LEU A 403 1.14 -21.40 -24.48
N GLU A 404 1.05 -22.65 -24.04
CA GLU A 404 -0.16 -23.32 -23.58
C GLU A 404 -0.55 -22.83 -22.17
N MET A 405 -1.87 -22.69 -21.94
CA MET A 405 -2.41 -22.17 -20.67
C MET A 405 -2.87 -23.26 -19.71
N GLU A 406 -2.94 -24.52 -20.15
CA GLU A 406 -3.44 -25.65 -19.34
C GLU A 406 -2.72 -25.79 -17.99
N THR A 407 -1.39 -25.60 -17.98
CA THR A 407 -0.56 -25.68 -16.77
C THR A 407 -0.24 -24.32 -16.16
N ALA A 408 -0.76 -23.23 -16.74
CA ALA A 408 -0.52 -21.88 -16.25
C ALA A 408 -1.31 -21.60 -14.97
N GLU A 409 -0.77 -20.75 -14.09
CA GLU A 409 -1.42 -20.39 -12.84
C GLU A 409 -2.70 -19.57 -13.06
N GLU A 410 -3.50 -19.44 -12.02
CA GLU A 410 -4.67 -18.56 -11.99
C GLU A 410 -4.28 -17.11 -12.31
N LEU A 411 -5.23 -16.33 -12.84
CA LEU A 411 -4.98 -14.93 -13.13
C LEU A 411 -4.87 -14.17 -11.81
N GLN A 412 -3.67 -13.73 -11.46
CA GLN A 412 -3.44 -12.94 -10.25
C GLN A 412 -3.74 -11.47 -10.56
N ILE A 413 -4.54 -10.83 -9.73
CA ILE A 413 -4.81 -9.39 -9.76
C ILE A 413 -4.10 -8.80 -8.55
N ALA A 414 -3.31 -7.74 -8.75
CA ALA A 414 -2.67 -7.00 -7.67
C ALA A 414 -3.11 -5.53 -7.68
N ASN A 415 -3.44 -5.03 -6.50
CA ASN A 415 -3.72 -3.62 -6.24
C ASN A 415 -2.71 -3.07 -5.24
N TYR A 416 -2.06 -1.96 -5.62
CA TYR A 416 -1.03 -1.32 -4.82
C TYR A 416 -1.58 -0.07 -4.13
N GLY A 417 -1.42 -0.01 -2.81
CA GLY A 417 -1.70 1.14 -1.95
C GLY A 417 -0.55 2.16 -1.85
N ILE A 418 -0.56 2.98 -0.80
CA ILE A 418 0.47 4.01 -0.56
C ILE A 418 1.83 3.35 -0.37
N GLY A 419 2.81 3.74 -1.20
CA GLY A 419 4.14 3.13 -1.18
C GLY A 419 4.14 1.63 -1.51
N GLY A 420 3.05 1.11 -2.09
CA GLY A 420 2.91 -0.29 -2.47
C GLY A 420 3.93 -0.65 -3.55
N HIS A 421 4.68 -1.72 -3.32
CA HIS A 421 5.82 -2.12 -4.16
C HIS A 421 6.01 -3.64 -4.07
N TYR A 422 6.93 -4.14 -4.89
CA TYR A 422 7.46 -5.49 -4.78
C TYR A 422 8.96 -5.38 -4.99
N ASP A 423 9.74 -5.71 -3.97
CA ASP A 423 11.19 -5.76 -4.03
C ASP A 423 11.70 -6.65 -5.18
N PRO A 424 12.95 -6.43 -5.62
CA PRO A 424 13.56 -7.26 -6.64
C PRO A 424 13.43 -8.75 -6.31
N HIS A 425 12.90 -9.54 -7.26
CA HIS A 425 12.70 -10.98 -7.15
C HIS A 425 12.85 -11.70 -8.50
N PHE A 426 12.72 -13.02 -8.47
CA PHE A 426 12.59 -13.88 -9.64
C PHE A 426 11.19 -14.50 -9.63
N ASP A 427 10.64 -14.72 -10.82
CA ASP A 427 9.43 -15.50 -10.96
C ASP A 427 9.70 -17.00 -11.08
N HIS A 428 10.90 -17.40 -11.48
CA HIS A 428 11.31 -18.81 -11.50
C HIS A 428 11.89 -19.24 -10.15
N ALA A 429 11.79 -20.53 -9.84
CA ALA A 429 12.56 -21.12 -8.74
C ALA A 429 14.05 -21.14 -9.08
N LYS A 430 14.90 -20.94 -8.08
CA LYS A 430 16.35 -21.07 -8.21
C LYS A 430 16.77 -22.55 -8.18
N LYS A 431 17.98 -22.87 -8.65
CA LYS A 431 18.49 -24.26 -8.67
C LYS A 431 18.55 -24.89 -7.27
N GLU A 432 18.77 -24.05 -6.26
CA GLU A 432 18.81 -24.43 -4.84
C GLU A 432 17.40 -24.70 -4.26
N GLU A 433 16.35 -24.28 -4.97
CA GLU A 433 14.95 -24.38 -4.57
C GLU A 433 14.24 -25.52 -5.33
N SER A 434 14.86 -26.71 -5.36
CA SER A 434 14.45 -27.82 -6.23
C SER A 434 12.99 -28.29 -6.04
N LYS A 435 12.35 -27.93 -4.92
CA LYS A 435 11.02 -28.42 -4.53
C LYS A 435 9.86 -27.47 -4.80
N SER A 436 10.12 -26.21 -5.22
CA SER A 436 9.09 -25.16 -5.23
C SER A 436 7.87 -25.46 -6.11
N PHE A 437 8.01 -26.34 -7.12
CA PHE A 437 6.92 -26.75 -8.01
C PHE A 437 6.69 -28.27 -8.05
N GLU A 438 7.39 -29.04 -7.21
CA GLU A 438 7.27 -30.51 -7.19
C GLU A 438 5.83 -30.96 -6.84
N SER A 439 5.16 -30.26 -5.92
CA SER A 439 3.78 -30.57 -5.51
C SER A 439 2.74 -30.28 -6.59
N LEU A 440 3.02 -29.32 -7.48
CA LEU A 440 2.15 -28.98 -8.61
C LEU A 440 2.39 -29.90 -9.81
N GLY A 441 3.61 -30.45 -9.95
CA GLY A 441 3.97 -31.33 -11.06
C GLY A 441 3.88 -30.63 -12.44
N THR A 442 3.91 -29.29 -12.46
CA THR A 442 3.82 -28.43 -13.65
C THR A 442 5.18 -27.91 -14.11
N GLY A 443 6.24 -28.11 -13.33
CA GLY A 443 7.59 -27.63 -13.63
C GLY A 443 7.76 -26.14 -13.30
N ASN A 444 8.91 -25.55 -13.66
CA ASN A 444 9.23 -24.17 -13.35
C ASN A 444 8.40 -23.18 -14.20
N ARG A 445 8.27 -21.93 -13.73
CA ARG A 445 7.59 -20.87 -14.47
C ARG A 445 8.47 -20.45 -15.64
N ILE A 446 8.05 -20.75 -16.87
CA ILE A 446 8.81 -20.50 -18.10
C ILE A 446 8.72 -19.05 -18.57
N ALA A 447 7.61 -18.38 -18.29
CA ALA A 447 7.36 -17.00 -18.71
C ALA A 447 6.33 -16.30 -17.82
N THR A 448 6.35 -14.97 -17.88
CA THR A 448 5.41 -14.10 -17.18
C THR A 448 4.75 -13.14 -18.15
N VAL A 449 3.44 -12.97 -18.00
CA VAL A 449 2.67 -11.89 -18.61
C VAL A 449 2.14 -10.98 -17.50
N LEU A 450 2.44 -9.69 -17.61
CA LEU A 450 2.00 -8.65 -16.69
C LEU A 450 1.13 -7.64 -17.44
N PHE A 451 -0.19 -7.71 -17.28
CA PHE A 451 -1.14 -6.73 -17.80
C PHE A 451 -1.14 -5.46 -16.96
N TYR A 452 -1.04 -4.31 -17.61
CA TYR A 452 -1.21 -3.00 -16.98
C TYR A 452 -2.68 -2.56 -17.09
N MET A 453 -3.44 -2.74 -16.01
CA MET A 453 -4.85 -2.38 -15.93
C MET A 453 -5.07 -0.91 -15.53
N SER A 454 -4.00 -0.14 -15.42
CA SER A 454 -3.97 1.26 -15.03
C SER A 454 -2.62 1.87 -15.39
N GLN A 455 -2.55 3.19 -15.38
CA GLN A 455 -1.34 3.94 -15.69
C GLN A 455 -1.18 5.05 -14.65
N PRO A 456 -0.40 4.80 -13.58
CA PRO A 456 0.04 5.85 -12.66
C PRO A 456 0.65 7.04 -13.39
N LYS A 457 0.43 8.24 -12.87
CA LYS A 457 1.02 9.47 -13.40
C LYS A 457 2.52 9.52 -13.12
N TYR A 458 2.92 9.13 -11.91
CA TYR A 458 4.33 9.01 -11.51
C TYR A 458 4.59 7.71 -10.76
N GLY A 459 5.77 7.14 -11.01
CA GLY A 459 6.21 5.89 -10.39
C GLY A 459 5.51 4.65 -10.93
N GLY A 460 5.55 3.55 -10.17
CA GLY A 460 4.84 2.32 -10.55
C GLY A 460 5.45 1.53 -11.72
N GLY A 461 6.66 1.86 -12.17
CA GLY A 461 7.39 1.11 -13.19
C GLY A 461 7.67 -0.35 -12.82
N THR A 462 7.80 -1.21 -13.82
CA THR A 462 8.44 -2.54 -13.68
C THR A 462 9.91 -2.38 -14.08
N VAL A 463 10.83 -2.68 -13.16
CA VAL A 463 12.27 -2.50 -13.40
C VAL A 463 12.98 -3.84 -13.39
N PHE A 464 13.97 -4.00 -14.26
CA PHE A 464 14.86 -5.15 -14.30
C PHE A 464 16.25 -4.71 -13.84
N THR A 465 16.71 -5.19 -12.69
CA THR A 465 17.88 -4.65 -11.99
C THR A 465 19.19 -5.04 -12.66
N GLU A 466 19.33 -6.31 -13.07
CA GLU A 466 20.55 -6.81 -13.73
C GLU A 466 20.80 -6.16 -15.11
N VAL A 467 19.74 -6.05 -15.91
CA VAL A 467 19.79 -5.47 -17.27
C VAL A 467 19.42 -4.00 -17.31
N LYS A 468 19.28 -3.35 -16.15
CA LYS A 468 19.15 -1.90 -15.98
C LYS A 468 18.11 -1.26 -16.90
N THR A 469 16.93 -1.85 -16.96
CA THR A 469 15.84 -1.37 -17.83
C THR A 469 14.60 -1.05 -17.01
N THR A 470 13.91 0.05 -17.34
CA THR A 470 12.63 0.43 -16.76
C THR A 470 11.52 0.33 -17.81
N ASN A 471 10.44 -0.35 -17.46
CA ASN A 471 9.21 -0.43 -18.25
C ASN A 471 8.11 0.30 -17.48
N LEU A 472 7.70 1.47 -17.99
CA LEU A 472 6.60 2.22 -17.40
C LEU A 472 5.25 1.58 -17.77
N PRO A 473 4.31 1.48 -16.82
CA PRO A 473 2.98 0.94 -17.08
C PRO A 473 2.26 1.78 -18.12
N THR A 474 1.70 1.15 -19.14
CA THR A 474 0.81 1.78 -20.12
C THR A 474 -0.50 1.03 -20.09
N ARG A 475 -1.60 1.71 -19.77
CA ARG A 475 -2.91 1.08 -19.61
C ARG A 475 -3.27 0.29 -20.88
N ASN A 476 -3.88 -0.89 -20.72
CA ASN A 476 -4.30 -1.82 -21.77
C ASN A 476 -3.18 -2.66 -22.41
N ASP A 477 -1.92 -2.38 -22.10
CA ASP A 477 -0.77 -3.18 -22.57
C ASP A 477 -0.45 -4.35 -21.63
N ALA A 478 0.31 -5.31 -22.13
CA ALA A 478 0.91 -6.37 -21.32
C ALA A 478 2.42 -6.48 -21.57
N LEU A 479 3.21 -6.47 -20.49
CA LEU A 479 4.62 -6.79 -20.53
C LEU A 479 4.81 -8.31 -20.50
N PHE A 480 5.65 -8.83 -21.38
CA PHE A 480 5.97 -10.26 -21.47
C PHE A 480 7.48 -10.48 -21.51
N TRP A 481 7.94 -11.47 -20.75
CA TRP A 481 9.31 -11.96 -20.78
C TRP A 481 9.38 -13.46 -20.44
N TYR A 482 10.45 -14.11 -20.89
CA TYR A 482 10.77 -15.49 -20.49
C TYR A 482 11.60 -15.48 -19.21
N ASN A 483 11.18 -16.27 -18.21
CA ASN A 483 11.88 -16.40 -16.93
C ASN A 483 13.06 -17.38 -17.01
N LEU A 484 13.01 -18.31 -17.96
CA LEU A 484 14.03 -19.33 -18.16
C LEU A 484 14.79 -19.06 -19.45
N HIS A 485 16.09 -19.36 -19.45
CA HIS A 485 16.86 -19.53 -20.66
C HIS A 485 16.21 -20.60 -21.56
N ARG A 486 16.56 -20.60 -22.85
CA ARG A 486 16.02 -21.59 -23.78
C ARG A 486 16.40 -23.02 -23.39
N GLN A 487 17.48 -23.22 -22.65
CA GLN A 487 17.89 -24.53 -22.12
C GLN A 487 17.11 -24.98 -20.87
N GLY A 488 16.23 -24.15 -20.31
CA GLY A 488 15.41 -24.45 -19.12
C GLY A 488 15.94 -23.90 -17.80
N ASP A 489 17.19 -23.45 -17.73
CA ASP A 489 17.74 -22.84 -16.52
C ASP A 489 17.12 -21.47 -16.23
N GLY A 490 16.94 -21.14 -14.94
CA GLY A 490 16.50 -19.82 -14.49
C GLY A 490 17.41 -18.69 -14.99
N ASN A 491 16.81 -17.63 -15.53
CA ASN A 491 17.55 -16.52 -16.12
C ASN A 491 17.72 -15.38 -15.11
N VAL A 492 18.96 -15.19 -14.64
CA VAL A 492 19.31 -14.14 -13.67
C VAL A 492 19.03 -12.72 -14.17
N ASP A 493 19.06 -12.51 -15.49
CA ASP A 493 18.77 -11.20 -16.10
C ASP A 493 17.30 -10.79 -15.99
N THR A 494 16.42 -11.70 -15.55
CA THR A 494 14.99 -11.47 -15.34
C THR A 494 14.67 -10.97 -13.93
N ARG A 495 15.70 -10.73 -13.10
CA ARG A 495 15.53 -10.15 -11.77
C ARG A 495 14.82 -8.81 -11.89
N HIS A 496 13.61 -8.74 -11.33
CA HIS A 496 12.72 -7.60 -11.56
C HIS A 496 11.97 -7.19 -10.31
N ALA A 497 11.49 -5.96 -10.30
CA ALA A 497 10.79 -5.34 -9.18
C ALA A 497 9.64 -4.46 -9.68
N ALA A 498 8.68 -4.22 -8.80
CA ALA A 498 7.64 -3.22 -9.01
C ALA A 498 7.96 -1.98 -8.18
N CYS A 499 8.31 -0.88 -8.86
CA CYS A 499 8.56 0.40 -8.21
C CYS A 499 7.34 0.88 -7.43
N PRO A 500 7.53 1.60 -6.30
CA PRO A 500 6.43 2.17 -5.54
C PRO A 500 5.62 3.13 -6.40
N VAL A 501 4.30 3.13 -6.26
CA VAL A 501 3.43 4.10 -6.94
C VAL A 501 3.59 5.46 -6.24
N LEU A 502 3.98 6.49 -6.98
CA LEU A 502 4.16 7.83 -6.41
C LEU A 502 2.89 8.67 -6.53
N VAL A 503 2.31 8.77 -7.73
CA VAL A 503 1.04 9.47 -7.95
C VAL A 503 0.17 8.67 -8.91
N GLY A 504 -1.07 8.41 -8.49
CA GLY A 504 -2.07 7.67 -9.25
C GLY A 504 -2.35 6.28 -8.66
N ILE A 505 -2.97 5.42 -9.45
CA ILE A 505 -3.43 4.10 -9.03
C ILE A 505 -2.73 3.04 -9.88
N LYS A 506 -2.25 1.96 -9.25
CA LYS A 506 -1.70 0.80 -9.94
C LYS A 506 -2.51 -0.46 -9.64
N TRP A 507 -3.20 -0.92 -10.66
CA TRP A 507 -3.73 -2.25 -10.86
C TRP A 507 -2.94 -2.95 -11.95
N VAL A 508 -2.52 -4.17 -11.66
CA VAL A 508 -1.90 -5.06 -12.64
C VAL A 508 -2.46 -6.45 -12.52
N SER A 509 -2.32 -7.24 -13.58
CA SER A 509 -2.62 -8.66 -13.53
C SER A 509 -1.45 -9.50 -14.02
N ASN A 510 -1.02 -10.44 -13.20
CA ASN A 510 0.03 -11.41 -13.50
C ASN A 510 -0.55 -12.73 -13.96
N LYS A 511 0.08 -13.31 -14.99
CA LYS A 511 -0.11 -14.70 -15.39
C LYS A 511 1.26 -15.36 -15.47
N TRP A 512 1.45 -16.38 -14.65
CA TRP A 512 2.64 -17.24 -14.69
C TRP A 512 2.35 -18.49 -15.51
N ILE A 513 3.21 -18.77 -16.48
CA ILE A 513 3.07 -19.90 -17.39
C ILE A 513 4.15 -20.92 -17.03
N HIS A 514 3.77 -22.19 -16.92
CA HIS A 514 4.70 -23.26 -16.56
C HIS A 514 5.27 -23.97 -17.81
N GLU A 515 6.41 -24.63 -17.64
CA GLU A 515 7.13 -25.31 -18.74
C GLU A 515 6.43 -26.58 -19.26
N LYS A 516 5.70 -27.31 -18.39
CA LYS A 516 5.02 -28.53 -18.80
C LYS A 516 3.88 -28.24 -19.77
N GLY A 517 3.77 -29.01 -20.85
CA GLY A 517 2.84 -28.78 -21.95
C GLY A 517 3.35 -27.77 -22.99
N ASN A 518 4.52 -27.16 -22.75
CA ASN A 518 5.15 -26.20 -23.66
C ASN A 518 6.39 -26.75 -24.36
N GLU A 519 6.72 -28.03 -24.21
CA GLU A 519 7.94 -28.67 -24.72
C GLU A 519 8.06 -28.55 -26.25
N PHE A 520 6.92 -28.63 -26.95
CA PHE A 520 6.85 -28.50 -28.41
C PHE A 520 6.54 -27.09 -28.90
N ARG A 521 6.04 -26.21 -28.01
CA ARG A 521 5.72 -24.80 -28.31
C ARG A 521 6.94 -23.90 -28.13
N ARG A 522 7.82 -24.24 -27.18
CA ARG A 522 9.11 -23.60 -26.93
C ARG A 522 10.20 -24.68 -26.74
N PRO A 523 10.73 -25.23 -27.86
CA PRO A 523 11.77 -26.26 -27.78
C PRO A 523 13.05 -25.75 -27.11
N CYS A 524 13.73 -26.65 -26.40
CA CYS A 524 14.96 -26.30 -25.71
C CYS A 524 16.09 -25.88 -26.67
N GLY A 525 16.89 -24.90 -26.23
CA GLY A 525 18.14 -24.55 -26.88
C GLY A 525 19.22 -25.60 -26.62
N LEU A 526 20.19 -25.72 -27.54
CA LEU A 526 21.34 -26.61 -27.37
C LEU A 526 22.52 -25.89 -26.67
N ARG A 527 22.50 -24.56 -26.65
CA ARG A 527 23.54 -23.71 -26.05
C ARG A 527 22.93 -22.65 -25.15
N ILE A 528 23.70 -22.22 -24.17
CA ILE A 528 23.32 -21.12 -23.27
C ILE A 528 23.17 -19.76 -23.97
N SER A 529 23.85 -19.60 -25.11
CA SER A 529 23.72 -18.40 -25.94
C SER A 529 22.48 -18.40 -26.81
N ASP A 530 21.73 -19.52 -26.88
CA ASP A 530 20.49 -19.59 -27.64
C ASP A 530 19.40 -18.78 -26.90
N HIS A 531 18.82 -17.80 -27.59
CA HIS A 531 17.79 -16.91 -27.06
C HIS A 531 16.77 -16.59 -28.15
N GLU A 532 15.56 -16.22 -27.74
CA GLU A 532 14.49 -15.83 -28.64
C GLU A 532 14.79 -14.47 -29.28
N ARG A 533 14.67 -14.38 -30.60
CA ARG A 533 14.77 -13.11 -31.35
C ARG A 533 13.46 -12.32 -31.31
N PHE A 534 12.33 -13.03 -31.25
CA PHE A 534 10.97 -12.50 -31.19
C PHE A 534 10.04 -13.52 -30.50
N VAL A 535 8.82 -13.13 -30.16
CA VAL A 535 7.88 -14.02 -29.47
C VAL A 535 7.40 -15.14 -30.39
N GLY A 536 7.63 -16.38 -29.98
CA GLY A 536 7.32 -17.58 -30.77
C GLY A 536 8.47 -18.05 -31.67
N ASP A 537 9.68 -17.52 -31.49
CA ASP A 537 10.85 -17.91 -32.29
C ASP A 537 11.26 -19.37 -32.03
N LEU A 538 11.13 -20.19 -33.08
CA LEU A 538 11.57 -21.59 -33.09
C LEU A 538 13.05 -21.75 -33.43
N GLY A 539 13.76 -20.65 -33.73
CA GLY A 539 15.20 -20.64 -34.05
C GLY A 539 15.49 -20.80 -35.54
N VAL A 540 14.45 -20.79 -36.39
CA VAL A 540 14.54 -20.93 -37.84
C VAL A 540 13.69 -19.86 -38.52
N GLY A 541 14.12 -19.39 -39.70
CA GLY A 541 13.39 -18.41 -40.49
C GLY A 541 13.74 -16.94 -40.23
N PRO A 542 13.20 -16.03 -41.07
CA PRO A 542 13.47 -14.59 -40.99
C PRO A 542 12.84 -13.96 -39.75
N GLU A 543 13.40 -12.85 -39.28
CA GLU A 543 12.82 -12.07 -38.20
C GLU A 543 11.63 -11.22 -38.68
N PRO A 544 10.65 -10.91 -37.79
CA PRO A 544 9.55 -10.00 -38.10
C PRO A 544 9.97 -8.61 -38.56
N ARG A 545 11.23 -8.23 -38.30
CA ARG A 545 11.85 -6.99 -38.77
C ARG A 545 11.91 -6.92 -40.30
N ASP A 546 12.20 -8.05 -40.94
CA ASP A 546 12.56 -8.12 -42.35
C ASP A 546 11.48 -8.85 -43.19
N ALA A 547 10.56 -9.56 -42.53
CA ALA A 547 9.47 -10.29 -43.19
C ALA A 547 8.20 -10.34 -42.33
N PRO A 548 7.00 -10.52 -42.93
CA PRO A 548 5.78 -10.79 -42.17
C PRO A 548 5.94 -12.03 -41.27
N ASN A 549 5.57 -11.91 -39.99
CA ASN A 549 5.62 -13.00 -39.02
C ASN A 549 4.46 -13.97 -39.25
N LEU A 550 4.54 -14.78 -40.30
CA LEU A 550 3.60 -15.86 -40.63
C LEU A 550 4.20 -17.21 -40.19
N SER A 551 3.35 -18.13 -39.72
CA SER A 551 3.83 -19.47 -39.40
C SER A 551 4.35 -20.19 -40.65
N PRO A 552 5.26 -21.18 -40.52
CA PRO A 552 5.72 -21.96 -41.67
C PRO A 552 4.58 -22.62 -42.47
N ILE A 553 3.48 -22.97 -41.81
CA ILE A 553 2.28 -23.53 -42.44
C ILE A 553 1.56 -22.45 -43.25
N LEU A 554 1.28 -21.29 -42.63
CA LEU A 554 0.64 -20.15 -43.29
C LEU A 554 1.49 -19.61 -44.46
N SER A 555 2.82 -19.66 -44.34
CA SER A 555 3.73 -19.15 -45.37
C SER A 555 3.73 -19.96 -46.67
N LYS A 556 3.26 -21.22 -46.63
CA LYS A 556 3.23 -22.11 -47.80
C LYS A 556 1.98 -21.90 -48.64
N ASP A 557 0.82 -21.71 -48.02
CA ASP A 557 -0.43 -21.36 -48.69
C ASP A 557 -1.38 -20.69 -47.70
N VAL A 558 -1.39 -19.36 -47.72
CA VAL A 558 -2.26 -18.55 -46.84
C VAL A 558 -3.74 -18.83 -47.14
N TRP A 559 -4.10 -19.13 -48.39
CA TRP A 559 -5.50 -19.22 -48.81
C TRP A 559 -6.16 -20.56 -48.52
N THR A 560 -5.38 -21.66 -48.45
CA THR A 560 -5.91 -22.97 -48.00
C THR A 560 -5.72 -23.23 -46.51
N THR A 561 -4.86 -22.46 -45.82
CA THR A 561 -4.65 -22.59 -44.37
C THR A 561 -5.65 -21.76 -43.55
N LEU A 562 -6.18 -20.68 -44.13
CA LEU A 562 -7.29 -19.88 -43.57
C LEU A 562 -8.63 -20.54 -43.88
#